data_AF-A0A7C5VZR7-F1
#
_entry.id   AF-A0A7C5VZR7-F1
#
_cell.length_a   1.000
_cell.length_b   1.000
_cell.length_c   1.000
_cell.angle_alpha   90.00
_cell.angle_beta   90.00
_cell.angle_gamma   90.00
#
_symmetry.space_group_name_H-M   'P 1'
#
loop_
_entity.id
_entity.type
_entity.pdbx_description
1 polymer ?
#
loop_
_entity_poly.entity_id
_entity_poly.type
_entity_poly.pdbx_seq_one_letter_code
_entity_poly.pdbx_strand_id
1 'polypeptide(L)'
;MKSMTGYGIEYAVIGKKKLSCWIKSVNSRFLEIYFDIPPEYIGIEPDMRKEIRKRVKRGKIEIFIREEKSKLPFSIRKIKAEDILRVFHSALIKFEDSRDKEGYSIMHDLLQRINKIRDLIGDIEILHSSFPEKVRSILKERLKQISLEIGVEEIPEDMVDKAGVVHIVRKADISEEITRVKTHIESFEDEIEREGDGKKLMFIAQEILREFNTIGAKSLDSRITEKVIEAKLEIERIREQLYNVE
;
A
#
# COMPACT_ATOMS: atom_id res chain seq x y z
N MET A 1 10.45 6.24 0.18
CA MET A 1 9.32 5.82 1.05
C MET A 1 9.79 5.62 2.49
N LYS A 2 9.07 6.13 3.51
CA LYS A 2 9.38 5.92 4.93
C LYS A 2 8.19 5.30 5.68
N SER A 3 8.45 4.31 6.53
CA SER A 3 7.41 3.70 7.37
C SER A 3 6.98 4.65 8.51
N MET A 4 5.71 4.64 8.90
CA MET A 4 5.19 5.33 10.09
C MET A 4 5.47 4.56 11.40
N THR A 5 5.72 3.26 11.30
CA THR A 5 6.08 2.39 12.43
C THR A 5 7.59 2.23 12.53
N GLY A 6 8.09 2.06 13.75
CA GLY A 6 9.52 1.97 14.01
C GLY A 6 9.84 1.90 15.49
N TYR A 7 11.04 1.43 15.80
CA TYR A 7 11.52 1.36 17.17
C TYR A 7 13.04 1.56 17.26
N GLY A 8 13.48 2.14 18.36
CA GLY A 8 14.90 2.33 18.67
C GLY A 8 15.15 2.12 20.15
N ILE A 9 16.17 1.34 20.49
CA ILE A 9 16.53 1.06 21.87
C ILE A 9 18.04 1.23 22.04
N GLU A 10 18.41 2.03 23.03
CA GLU A 10 19.80 2.18 23.44
C GLU A 10 19.98 1.98 24.94
N TYR A 11 21.12 1.39 25.31
CA TYR A 11 21.56 1.27 26.68
C TYR A 11 22.93 1.94 26.85
N ALA A 12 23.12 2.64 27.95
CA ALA A 12 24.42 3.11 28.37
C ALA A 12 24.66 2.81 29.85
N VAL A 13 25.92 2.51 30.17
CA VAL A 13 26.37 2.35 31.55
C VAL A 13 27.12 3.62 31.95
N ILE A 14 26.66 4.25 33.03
CA ILE A 14 27.24 5.50 33.53
C ILE A 14 27.60 5.32 34.99
N GLY A 15 28.90 5.15 35.23
CA GLY A 15 29.39 4.64 36.51
C GLY A 15 28.83 3.25 36.76
N LYS A 16 27.90 3.13 37.72
CA LYS A 16 27.19 1.89 38.07
C LYS A 16 25.69 1.90 37.74
N LYS A 17 25.21 2.96 37.09
CA LYS A 17 23.80 3.08 36.69
C LYS A 17 23.64 2.62 35.25
N LYS A 18 22.53 1.93 34.97
CA LYS A 18 22.13 1.60 33.60
C LYS A 18 21.06 2.59 33.17
N LEU A 19 21.34 3.29 32.08
CA LEU A 19 20.43 4.21 31.43
C LEU A 19 19.90 3.55 30.18
N SER A 20 18.59 3.58 29.96
CA SER A 20 17.98 3.10 28.73
C SER A 20 17.08 4.16 28.12
N CYS A 21 17.12 4.28 26.79
CA CYS A 21 16.15 5.05 26.01
C CYS A 21 15.44 4.11 25.03
N TRP A 22 14.12 4.14 25.04
CA TRP A 22 13.27 3.46 24.08
C TRP A 22 12.48 4.50 23.31
N ILE A 23 12.45 4.37 22.00
CA ILE A 23 11.62 5.16 21.09
C ILE A 23 10.76 4.17 20.34
N LYS A 24 9.45 4.39 20.30
CA LYS A 24 8.50 3.58 19.53
C LYS A 24 7.58 4.51 18.77
N SER A 25 7.24 4.17 17.53
CA SER A 25 6.19 4.86 16.78
C SER A 25 5.10 3.92 16.31
N VAL A 26 3.88 4.45 16.30
CA VAL A 26 2.71 3.81 15.70
C VAL A 26 2.01 4.80 14.78
N ASN A 27 1.27 4.26 13.81
CA ASN A 27 0.45 5.06 12.92
C ASN A 27 -0.65 5.80 13.72
N SER A 28 -0.64 7.13 13.65
CA SER A 28 -1.69 8.01 14.17
C SER A 28 -1.91 9.12 13.14
N ARG A 29 -3.12 9.70 13.08
CA ARG A 29 -3.47 10.75 12.12
C ARG A 29 -2.61 12.01 12.27
N PHE A 30 -2.21 12.32 13.50
CA PHE A 30 -1.44 13.51 13.85
C PHE A 30 -0.08 13.12 14.43
N LEU A 31 0.85 14.07 14.46
CA LEU A 31 2.11 13.89 15.17
C LEU A 31 1.91 14.14 16.66
N GLU A 32 1.95 13.08 17.45
CA GLU A 32 1.82 13.11 18.90
C GLU A 32 3.12 12.58 19.50
N ILE A 33 3.83 13.38 20.30
CA ILE A 33 5.10 12.98 20.90
C ILE A 33 4.94 12.98 22.41
N TYR A 34 5.07 11.80 22.99
CA TYR A 34 4.97 11.53 24.42
C TYR A 34 6.34 11.19 25.00
N PHE A 35 6.67 11.84 26.13
CA PHE A 35 7.89 11.58 26.87
C PHE A 35 7.54 11.06 28.27
N ASP A 36 8.11 9.91 28.61
CA ASP A 36 8.16 9.38 29.95
C ASP A 36 9.63 9.37 30.40
N ILE A 37 10.02 10.46 31.05
CA ILE A 37 11.40 10.75 31.45
C ILE A 37 11.43 11.11 32.94
N PRO A 38 12.56 10.87 33.65
CA PRO A 38 12.66 11.24 35.05
C PRO A 38 12.50 12.77 35.22
N PRO A 39 11.78 13.26 36.25
CA PRO A 39 11.49 14.69 36.42
C PRO A 39 12.72 15.59 36.45
N GLU A 40 13.85 15.06 36.91
CA GLU A 40 15.15 15.74 36.98
C GLU A 40 15.68 16.19 35.61
N TYR A 41 15.20 15.59 34.50
CA TYR A 41 15.66 15.85 33.15
C TYR A 41 14.58 16.44 32.24
N ILE A 42 13.46 16.93 32.79
CA ILE A 42 12.37 17.47 31.96
C ILE A 42 12.79 18.68 31.12
N GLY A 43 13.81 19.43 31.57
CA GLY A 43 14.34 20.61 30.88
C GLY A 43 14.95 20.34 29.50
N ILE A 44 15.35 19.11 29.20
CA ILE A 44 15.88 18.73 27.87
C ILE A 44 14.83 18.15 26.92
N GLU A 45 13.59 17.96 27.39
CA GLU A 45 12.48 17.50 26.54
C GLU A 45 12.25 18.40 25.31
N PRO A 46 12.24 19.74 25.42
CA PRO A 46 11.98 20.60 24.26
C PRO A 46 12.98 20.37 23.10
N ASP A 47 14.25 20.13 23.42
CA ASP A 47 15.29 19.86 22.44
C ASP A 47 15.08 18.50 21.76
N MET A 48 14.83 17.46 22.55
CA MET A 48 14.50 16.12 22.00
C MET A 48 13.24 16.17 21.13
N ARG A 49 12.20 16.90 21.55
CA ARG A 49 10.96 17.08 20.79
C ARG A 49 11.21 17.77 19.46
N LYS A 50 12.07 18.80 19.42
CA LYS A 50 12.48 19.48 18.19
C LYS A 50 13.19 18.51 17.24
N GLU A 51 14.08 17.67 17.75
CA GLU A 51 14.80 16.67 16.96
C GLU A 51 13.87 15.60 16.36
N ILE A 52 12.85 15.16 17.09
CA ILE A 52 11.83 14.23 16.57
C ILE A 52 11.00 14.88 15.46
N ARG A 53 10.54 16.12 15.65
CA ARG A 53 9.72 16.86 14.66
C ARG A 53 10.41 17.08 13.32
N LYS A 54 11.75 17.11 13.29
CA LYS A 54 12.52 17.19 12.04
C LYS A 54 12.45 15.91 11.21
N ARG A 55 12.18 14.76 11.85
CA ARG A 55 12.31 13.42 11.27
C ARG A 55 10.98 12.70 11.04
N VAL A 56 9.94 13.11 11.78
CA VAL A 56 8.62 12.50 11.71
C VAL A 56 7.58 13.59 11.54
N LYS A 57 6.77 13.51 10.49
CA LYS A 57 5.68 14.46 10.18
C LYS A 57 4.34 13.96 10.71
N ARG A 58 4.17 12.64 10.92
CA ARG A 58 2.92 12.02 11.40
C ARG A 58 3.16 10.76 12.23
N GLY A 59 2.29 10.49 13.21
CA GLY A 59 2.32 9.28 14.03
C GLY A 59 2.37 9.59 15.52
N LYS A 60 2.08 8.59 16.35
CA LYS A 60 2.27 8.68 17.80
C LYS A 60 3.63 8.09 18.14
N ILE A 61 4.47 8.89 18.79
CA ILE A 61 5.82 8.52 19.19
C ILE A 61 5.88 8.54 20.71
N GLU A 62 6.30 7.42 21.30
CA GLU A 62 6.48 7.27 22.73
C GLU A 62 7.96 7.08 23.04
N ILE A 63 8.49 7.95 23.90
CA ILE A 63 9.90 7.97 24.28
C ILE A 63 9.98 7.70 25.78
N PHE A 64 10.59 6.58 26.14
CA PHE A 64 10.76 6.16 27.53
C PHE A 64 12.23 6.22 27.89
N ILE A 65 12.57 7.01 28.91
CA ILE A 65 13.93 7.07 29.45
C ILE A 65 13.88 6.59 30.90
N ARG A 66 14.63 5.53 31.18
CA ARG A 66 14.66 4.88 32.50
C ARG A 66 16.09 4.80 33.02
N GLU A 67 16.23 5.11 34.30
CA GLU A 67 17.45 4.88 35.06
C GLU A 67 17.23 3.69 35.99
N GLU A 68 18.01 2.63 35.83
CA GLU A 68 18.07 1.54 36.80
C GLU A 68 19.16 1.84 37.84
N LYS A 69 18.75 1.89 39.10
CA LYS A 69 19.65 2.09 40.24
C LYS A 69 20.42 0.80 40.52
N SER A 70 21.74 0.93 40.67
CA SER A 70 22.57 -0.13 41.28
C SER A 70 22.29 -0.22 42.78
N LYS A 71 22.22 -1.45 43.32
CA LYS A 71 21.92 -1.74 44.74
C LYS A 71 22.98 -1.26 45.75
N LEU A 72 24.13 -0.74 45.30
CA LEU A 72 25.27 -0.42 46.17
C LEU A 72 25.36 1.09 46.54
N PRO A 73 25.64 1.43 47.82
CA PRO A 73 25.46 2.78 48.36
C PRO A 73 26.58 3.80 48.12
N PHE A 74 27.69 3.45 47.44
CA PHE A 74 28.86 4.36 47.37
C PHE A 74 29.27 4.78 45.96
N SER A 75 29.36 6.12 45.83
CA SER A 75 29.88 6.93 44.72
C SER A 75 29.27 6.63 43.35
N ILE A 76 28.24 7.41 43.02
CA ILE A 76 27.58 7.31 41.73
C ILE A 76 27.81 8.63 41.00
N ARG A 77 28.59 8.59 39.90
CA ARG A 77 28.58 9.67 38.93
C ARG A 77 27.11 9.98 38.59
N LYS A 78 26.66 11.19 38.92
CA LYS A 78 25.30 11.63 38.59
C LYS A 78 25.15 11.60 37.06
N ILE A 79 24.09 10.98 36.57
CA ILE A 79 23.75 11.05 35.16
C ILE A 79 23.48 12.52 34.85
N LYS A 80 24.12 13.04 33.80
CA LYS A 80 23.92 14.43 33.39
C LYS A 80 22.98 14.50 32.19
N ALA A 81 22.52 15.71 31.87
CA ALA A 81 21.69 15.95 30.70
C ALA A 81 22.37 15.47 29.40
N GLU A 82 23.69 15.66 29.27
CA GLU A 82 24.45 15.23 28.09
C GLU A 82 24.44 13.70 27.91
N ASP A 83 24.41 12.97 29.01
CA ASP A 83 24.34 11.51 29.00
C ASP A 83 22.98 11.02 28.48
N ILE A 84 21.88 11.69 28.88
CA ILE A 84 20.52 11.42 28.38
C ILE A 84 20.45 11.69 26.88
N LEU A 85 20.92 12.87 26.45
CA LEU A 85 20.93 13.27 25.04
C LEU A 85 21.72 12.28 24.18
N ARG A 86 22.86 11.78 24.67
CA ARG A 86 23.66 10.77 23.95
C ARG A 86 22.88 9.48 23.72
N VAL A 87 22.23 8.94 24.76
CA VAL A 87 21.44 7.69 24.63
C VAL A 87 20.22 7.92 23.76
N PHE A 88 19.56 9.08 23.89
CA PHE A 88 18.45 9.48 23.02
C PHE A 88 18.87 9.56 21.55
N HIS A 89 19.98 10.22 21.21
CA HIS A 89 20.45 10.33 19.83
C HIS A 89 20.79 8.96 19.24
N SER A 90 21.41 8.08 20.01
CA SER A 90 21.72 6.72 19.53
C SER A 90 20.45 5.88 19.34
N ALA A 91 19.49 5.97 20.26
CA ALA A 91 18.17 5.34 20.09
C ALA A 91 17.42 5.93 18.88
N LEU A 92 17.56 7.22 18.61
CA LEU A 92 16.96 7.90 17.48
C LEU A 92 17.54 7.42 16.14
N ILE A 93 18.86 7.22 16.06
CA ILE A 93 19.50 6.63 14.87
C ILE A 93 18.96 5.22 14.61
N LYS A 94 18.87 4.38 15.65
CA LYS A 94 18.30 3.01 15.54
C LYS A 94 16.82 3.04 15.14
N PHE A 95 16.07 4.01 15.65
CA PHE A 95 14.70 4.25 15.26
C PHE A 95 14.57 4.60 13.77
N GLU A 96 15.39 5.53 13.26
CA GLU A 96 15.43 5.87 11.84
C GLU A 96 15.78 4.65 10.96
N ASP A 97 16.82 3.91 11.32
CA ASP A 97 17.22 2.68 10.61
C ASP A 97 16.10 1.63 10.56
N SER A 98 15.34 1.46 11.65
CA SER A 98 14.20 0.55 11.66
C SER A 98 13.09 0.98 10.68
N ARG A 99 12.81 2.29 10.59
CA ARG A 99 11.79 2.86 9.70
C ARG A 99 12.19 2.76 8.24
N ASP A 100 13.48 2.95 7.95
CA ASP A 100 14.03 2.87 6.60
C ASP A 100 14.02 1.41 6.10
N LYS A 101 14.38 0.45 6.95
CA LYS A 101 14.30 -0.99 6.64
C LYS A 101 12.87 -1.45 6.37
N GLU A 102 11.94 -1.06 7.23
CA GLU A 102 10.52 -1.38 7.03
C GLU A 102 9.99 -0.71 5.75
N GLY A 103 10.31 0.58 5.54
CA GLY A 103 9.92 1.30 4.33
C GLY A 103 10.41 0.63 3.04
N TYR A 104 11.65 0.14 3.03
CA TYR A 104 12.21 -0.62 1.90
C TYR A 104 11.45 -1.92 1.65
N SER A 105 11.14 -2.67 2.72
CA SER A 105 10.38 -3.92 2.61
C SER A 105 8.97 -3.68 2.06
N ILE A 106 8.27 -2.64 2.55
CA ILE A 106 6.94 -2.29 2.07
C ILE A 106 7.01 -1.88 0.60
N MET A 107 7.99 -1.05 0.22
CA MET A 107 8.16 -0.63 -1.18
C MET A 107 8.34 -1.82 -2.12
N HIS A 108 9.17 -2.79 -1.74
CA HIS A 108 9.36 -4.00 -2.54
C HIS A 108 8.07 -4.82 -2.68
N ASP A 109 7.31 -5.01 -1.60
CA ASP A 109 6.01 -5.69 -1.63
C ASP A 109 5.00 -4.97 -2.54
N LEU A 110 4.92 -3.64 -2.45
CA LEU A 110 4.05 -2.82 -3.29
C LEU A 110 4.36 -2.99 -4.79
N LEU A 111 5.65 -2.94 -5.16
CA LEU A 111 6.08 -3.14 -6.55
C LEU A 111 5.74 -4.55 -7.05
N GLN A 112 5.89 -5.59 -6.23
CA GLN A 112 5.51 -6.95 -6.61
C GLN A 112 4.00 -7.06 -6.86
N ARG A 113 3.17 -6.42 -6.02
CA ARG A 113 1.71 -6.42 -6.18
C ARG A 113 1.27 -5.66 -7.42
N ILE A 114 1.86 -4.51 -7.69
CA ILE A 114 1.57 -3.73 -8.89
C ILE A 114 1.94 -4.48 -10.16
N ASN A 115 3.09 -5.17 -10.17
CA ASN A 115 3.45 -6.05 -11.29
C ASN A 115 2.42 -7.17 -11.49
N LYS A 116 1.92 -7.78 -10.42
CA LYS A 116 0.85 -8.77 -10.53
C LYS A 116 -0.45 -8.17 -11.11
N ILE A 117 -0.81 -6.94 -10.74
CA ILE A 117 -1.98 -6.24 -11.32
C ILE A 117 -1.74 -5.93 -12.80
N ARG A 118 -0.51 -5.58 -13.19
CA ARG A 118 -0.11 -5.39 -14.60
C ARG A 118 -0.31 -6.67 -15.41
N ASP A 119 0.11 -7.82 -14.89
CA ASP A 119 -0.07 -9.10 -15.57
C ASP A 119 -1.56 -9.43 -15.72
N LEU A 120 -2.35 -9.23 -14.67
CA LEU A 120 -3.81 -9.44 -14.69
C LEU A 120 -4.52 -8.56 -15.71
N ILE A 121 -4.15 -7.28 -15.84
CA ILE A 121 -4.77 -6.40 -16.84
C ILE A 121 -4.35 -6.76 -18.26
N GLY A 122 -3.11 -7.24 -18.47
CA GLY A 122 -2.66 -7.78 -19.75
C GLY A 122 -3.45 -9.01 -20.18
N ASP A 123 -3.70 -9.93 -19.25
CA ASP A 123 -4.54 -11.10 -19.52
C ASP A 123 -6.00 -10.71 -19.85
N ILE A 124 -6.56 -9.72 -19.14
CA ILE A 124 -7.90 -9.19 -19.41
C ILE A 124 -7.97 -8.59 -20.83
N GLU A 125 -6.93 -7.87 -21.25
CA GLU A 125 -6.86 -7.28 -22.60
C GLU A 125 -6.83 -8.34 -23.70
N ILE A 126 -6.09 -9.43 -23.50
CA ILE A 126 -6.05 -10.58 -24.43
C ILE A 126 -7.45 -11.22 -24.51
N LEU A 127 -8.09 -11.47 -23.36
CA LEU A 127 -9.43 -12.03 -23.31
C LEU A 127 -10.46 -11.13 -24.00
N HIS A 128 -10.40 -9.82 -23.75
CA HIS A 128 -11.28 -8.81 -24.36
C HIS A 128 -11.11 -8.77 -25.88
N SER A 129 -9.87 -8.83 -26.37
CA SER A 129 -9.58 -8.83 -27.82
C SER A 129 -10.21 -10.03 -28.53
N SER A 130 -10.32 -11.18 -27.85
CA SER A 130 -10.96 -12.39 -28.37
C SER A 130 -12.49 -12.44 -28.18
N PHE A 131 -13.06 -11.47 -27.47
CA PHE A 131 -14.47 -11.48 -27.07
C PHE A 131 -15.45 -11.40 -28.26
N PRO A 132 -15.23 -10.55 -29.30
CA PRO A 132 -16.15 -10.49 -30.45
C PRO A 132 -16.33 -11.83 -31.17
N GLU A 133 -15.24 -12.56 -31.40
CA GLU A 133 -15.28 -13.88 -32.06
C GLU A 133 -15.98 -14.93 -31.18
N LYS A 134 -15.74 -14.87 -29.86
CA LYS A 134 -16.46 -15.74 -28.91
C LYS A 134 -17.96 -15.50 -28.93
N VAL A 135 -18.40 -14.23 -28.92
CA VAL A 135 -19.83 -13.86 -29.01
C VAL A 135 -20.42 -14.35 -30.33
N ARG A 136 -19.72 -14.13 -31.45
CA ARG A 136 -20.16 -14.59 -32.77
C ARG A 136 -20.36 -16.11 -32.79
N SER A 137 -19.41 -16.88 -32.27
CA SER A 137 -19.51 -18.34 -32.20
C SER A 137 -20.71 -18.80 -31.38
N ILE A 138 -20.93 -18.22 -30.20
CA ILE A 138 -22.04 -18.57 -29.30
C ILE A 138 -23.39 -18.24 -29.96
N LEU A 139 -23.51 -17.05 -30.57
CA LEU A 139 -24.74 -16.64 -31.25
C LEU A 139 -25.04 -17.56 -32.43
N LYS A 140 -24.06 -17.88 -33.27
CA LYS A 140 -24.23 -18.81 -34.39
C LYS A 140 -24.74 -20.18 -33.93
N GLU A 141 -24.15 -20.74 -32.88
CA GLU A 141 -24.56 -22.04 -32.35
C GLU A 141 -25.99 -22.02 -31.78
N ARG A 142 -26.32 -20.99 -31.00
CA ARG A 142 -27.68 -20.80 -30.44
C ARG A 142 -28.73 -20.62 -31.53
N LEU A 143 -28.43 -19.82 -32.53
CA LEU A 143 -29.33 -19.56 -33.66
C LEU A 143 -29.55 -20.84 -34.50
N LYS A 144 -28.50 -21.65 -34.70
CA LYS A 144 -28.62 -22.96 -35.35
C LYS A 144 -29.56 -23.90 -34.58
N GLN A 145 -29.45 -23.97 -33.26
CA GLN A 145 -30.36 -24.77 -32.43
C GLN A 145 -31.82 -24.31 -32.57
N ILE A 146 -32.07 -23.01 -32.46
CA ILE A 146 -33.43 -22.44 -32.58
C ILE A 146 -34.00 -22.65 -33.99
N SER A 147 -33.18 -22.52 -35.04
CA SER A 147 -33.62 -22.72 -36.42
C SER A 147 -34.14 -24.15 -36.66
N LEU A 148 -33.50 -25.14 -36.03
CA LEU A 148 -33.93 -26.55 -36.07
C LEU A 148 -35.26 -26.77 -35.33
N GLU A 149 -35.50 -26.06 -34.22
CA GLU A 149 -36.73 -26.18 -33.43
C GLU A 149 -37.95 -25.55 -34.12
N ILE A 150 -37.75 -24.43 -34.83
CA ILE A 150 -38.84 -23.65 -35.45
C ILE A 150 -39.03 -24.03 -36.94
N GLY A 151 -38.12 -24.80 -37.53
CA GLY A 151 -38.20 -25.24 -38.93
C GLY A 151 -37.91 -24.12 -39.93
N VAL A 152 -37.05 -23.16 -39.56
CA VAL A 152 -36.63 -22.04 -40.41
C VAL A 152 -35.28 -22.38 -41.05
N GLU A 153 -35.18 -22.27 -42.39
CA GLU A 153 -33.89 -22.41 -43.09
C GLU A 153 -32.98 -21.22 -42.79
N GLU A 154 -31.69 -21.52 -42.59
CA GLU A 154 -30.53 -20.64 -42.35
C GLU A 154 -30.79 -19.17 -42.02
N ILE A 155 -30.34 -18.77 -40.83
CA ILE A 155 -30.38 -17.37 -40.40
C ILE A 155 -29.28 -16.58 -41.13
N PRO A 156 -29.61 -15.47 -41.80
CA PRO A 156 -28.65 -14.65 -42.53
C PRO A 156 -27.50 -14.17 -41.64
N GLU A 157 -26.26 -14.34 -42.10
CA GLU A 157 -25.05 -14.02 -41.34
C GLU A 157 -24.94 -12.53 -40.99
N ASP A 158 -25.49 -11.65 -41.85
CA ASP A 158 -25.55 -10.21 -41.63
C ASP A 158 -26.44 -9.81 -40.44
N MET A 159 -27.49 -10.59 -40.14
CA MET A 159 -28.36 -10.38 -38.98
C MET A 159 -27.64 -10.73 -37.68
N VAL A 160 -26.82 -11.81 -37.69
CA VAL A 160 -25.99 -12.22 -36.55
C VAL A 160 -24.98 -11.13 -36.21
N ASP A 161 -24.30 -10.60 -37.23
CA ASP A 161 -23.24 -9.62 -37.05
C ASP A 161 -23.79 -8.23 -36.65
N LYS A 162 -24.79 -7.68 -37.36
CA LYS A 162 -25.25 -6.30 -37.12
C LYS A 162 -26.15 -6.13 -35.90
N ALA A 163 -27.04 -7.09 -35.61
CA ALA A 163 -28.01 -6.94 -34.53
C ALA A 163 -27.54 -7.57 -33.20
N GLY A 164 -26.87 -8.74 -33.26
CA GLY A 164 -26.43 -9.48 -32.08
C GLY A 164 -25.03 -9.11 -31.62
N VAL A 165 -24.02 -9.42 -32.45
CA VAL A 165 -22.61 -9.30 -32.06
C VAL A 165 -22.24 -7.85 -31.74
N VAL A 166 -22.52 -6.91 -32.64
CA VAL A 166 -22.19 -5.48 -32.43
C VAL A 166 -22.86 -4.92 -31.17
N HIS A 167 -24.11 -5.29 -30.89
CA HIS A 167 -24.84 -4.81 -29.72
C HIS A 167 -24.20 -5.30 -28.41
N ILE A 168 -23.87 -6.59 -28.34
CA ILE A 168 -23.28 -7.21 -27.15
C ILE A 168 -21.85 -6.68 -26.93
N VAL A 169 -21.03 -6.64 -27.99
CA VAL A 169 -19.64 -6.16 -27.90
C VAL A 169 -19.58 -4.71 -27.43
N ARG A 170 -20.43 -3.83 -27.95
CA ARG A 170 -20.48 -2.43 -27.49
C ARG A 170 -20.85 -2.28 -26.02
N LYS A 171 -21.78 -3.10 -25.53
CA LYS A 171 -22.17 -3.08 -24.12
C LYS A 171 -21.08 -3.63 -23.19
N ALA A 172 -20.28 -4.57 -23.69
CA ALA A 172 -19.18 -5.18 -22.96
C ALA A 172 -17.83 -4.51 -23.23
N ASP A 173 -17.79 -3.35 -23.87
CA ASP A 173 -16.53 -2.67 -24.19
C ASP A 173 -15.89 -2.06 -22.94
N ILE A 174 -14.69 -2.54 -22.65
CA ILE A 174 -13.85 -2.18 -21.49
C ILE A 174 -12.49 -1.59 -21.90
N SER A 175 -12.33 -1.23 -23.18
CA SER A 175 -11.04 -0.80 -23.73
C SER A 175 -10.50 0.47 -23.06
N GLU A 176 -11.39 1.40 -22.72
CA GLU A 176 -11.03 2.64 -22.03
C GLU A 176 -10.54 2.35 -20.60
N GLU A 177 -11.26 1.51 -19.86
CA GLU A 177 -10.88 1.14 -18.49
C GLU A 177 -9.53 0.41 -18.45
N ILE A 178 -9.26 -0.49 -19.42
CA ILE A 178 -7.95 -1.15 -19.55
C ILE A 178 -6.82 -0.12 -19.71
N THR A 179 -7.03 0.86 -20.60
CA THR A 179 -6.04 1.91 -20.86
C THR A 179 -5.79 2.74 -19.60
N ARG A 180 -6.87 3.14 -18.91
CA ARG A 180 -6.78 3.92 -17.66
C ARG A 180 -6.05 3.16 -16.55
N VAL A 181 -6.33 1.87 -16.37
CA VAL A 181 -5.60 1.03 -15.40
C VAL A 181 -4.11 1.03 -15.70
N LYS A 182 -3.71 0.85 -16.96
CA LYS A 182 -2.28 0.87 -17.36
C LYS A 182 -1.63 2.22 -17.04
N THR A 183 -2.27 3.34 -17.39
CA THR A 183 -1.77 4.68 -17.04
C THR A 183 -1.64 4.88 -15.52
N HIS A 184 -2.60 4.38 -14.75
CA HIS A 184 -2.52 4.47 -13.28
C HIS A 184 -1.43 3.58 -12.68
N ILE A 185 -1.17 2.41 -13.25
CA ILE A 185 -0.05 1.55 -12.86
C ILE A 185 1.29 2.26 -13.07
N GLU A 186 1.50 2.85 -14.25
CA GLU A 186 2.71 3.65 -14.54
C GLU A 186 2.85 4.82 -13.56
N SER A 187 1.76 5.53 -13.30
CA SER A 187 1.75 6.63 -12.33
C SER A 187 2.08 6.17 -10.90
N PHE A 188 1.68 4.95 -10.53
CA PHE A 188 1.97 4.37 -9.22
C PHE A 188 3.46 4.06 -9.06
N GLU A 189 4.08 3.49 -10.09
CA GLU A 189 5.50 3.19 -10.11
C GLU A 189 6.35 4.46 -10.08
N ASP A 190 6.00 5.45 -10.91
CA ASP A 190 6.66 6.76 -10.91
C ASP A 190 6.64 7.43 -9.52
N GLU A 191 5.52 7.32 -8.79
CA GLU A 191 5.40 7.90 -7.45
C GLU A 191 6.24 7.13 -6.42
N ILE A 192 6.37 5.80 -6.57
CA ILE A 192 7.28 4.99 -5.74
C ILE A 192 8.74 5.42 -5.95
N GLU A 193 9.17 5.63 -7.19
CA GLU A 193 10.56 5.98 -7.51
C GLU A 193 10.97 7.37 -7.01
N ARG A 194 10.03 8.31 -6.90
CA ARG A 194 10.31 9.67 -6.42
C ARG A 194 10.47 9.74 -4.91
N GLU A 195 9.36 9.75 -4.18
CA GLU A 195 9.33 9.89 -2.72
C GLU A 195 8.51 8.78 -2.06
N GLY A 196 7.52 8.23 -2.75
CA GLY A 196 6.57 7.26 -2.25
C GLY A 196 5.61 7.85 -1.23
N ASP A 197 4.96 8.97 -1.55
CA ASP A 197 3.95 9.58 -0.66
C ASP A 197 2.76 8.62 -0.52
N GLY A 198 2.57 8.08 0.68
CA GLY A 198 1.54 7.09 0.97
C GLY A 198 0.12 7.55 0.61
N LYS A 199 -0.17 8.87 0.70
CA LYS A 199 -1.50 9.41 0.34
C LYS A 199 -1.73 9.44 -1.15
N LYS A 200 -0.73 9.83 -1.94
CA LYS A 200 -0.85 9.83 -3.40
C LYS A 200 -0.95 8.42 -3.94
N LEU A 201 -0.12 7.51 -3.43
CA LEU A 201 -0.20 6.08 -3.76
C LEU A 201 -1.58 5.51 -3.41
N MET A 202 -2.15 5.89 -2.26
CA MET A 202 -3.51 5.49 -1.87
C MET A 202 -4.56 6.02 -2.85
N PHE A 203 -4.43 7.26 -3.31
CA PHE A 203 -5.31 7.83 -4.32
C PHE A 203 -5.22 7.07 -5.65
N ILE A 204 -4.01 6.79 -6.13
CA ILE A 204 -3.82 6.03 -7.38
C ILE A 204 -4.40 4.62 -7.26
N ALA A 205 -4.15 3.92 -6.14
CA ALA A 205 -4.74 2.61 -5.86
C ALA A 205 -6.28 2.64 -5.88
N GLN A 206 -6.87 3.72 -5.36
CA GLN A 206 -8.33 3.91 -5.39
C GLN A 206 -8.86 4.13 -6.82
N GLU A 207 -8.13 4.84 -7.67
CA GLU A 207 -8.51 5.01 -9.08
C GLU A 207 -8.40 3.68 -9.84
N ILE A 208 -7.31 2.91 -9.64
CA ILE A 208 -7.18 1.55 -10.20
C ILE A 208 -8.39 0.68 -9.78
N LEU A 209 -8.76 0.71 -8.49
CA LEU A 209 -9.92 -0.03 -7.98
C LEU A 209 -11.22 0.37 -8.67
N ARG A 210 -11.41 1.68 -8.94
CA ARG A 210 -12.59 2.18 -9.64
C ARG A 210 -12.68 1.62 -11.05
N GLU A 211 -11.58 1.61 -11.78
CA GLU A 211 -11.54 1.07 -13.14
C GLU A 211 -11.82 -0.45 -13.15
N PHE A 212 -11.23 -1.23 -12.22
CA PHE A 212 -11.56 -2.65 -12.09
C PHE A 212 -13.03 -2.92 -11.71
N ASN A 213 -13.66 -2.03 -10.93
CA ASN A 213 -15.10 -2.13 -10.65
C ASN A 213 -15.93 -1.97 -11.93
N THR A 214 -15.57 -1.01 -12.78
CA THR A 214 -16.24 -0.77 -14.06
C THR A 214 -16.03 -1.95 -15.03
N ILE A 215 -14.80 -2.46 -15.13
CA ILE A 215 -14.49 -3.67 -15.94
C ILE A 215 -15.36 -4.84 -15.49
N GLY A 216 -15.42 -5.11 -14.18
CA GLY A 216 -16.23 -6.19 -13.63
C GLY A 216 -17.73 -6.02 -13.88
N ALA A 217 -18.24 -4.79 -13.88
CA ALA A 217 -19.66 -4.49 -14.12
C ALA A 217 -20.07 -4.60 -15.60
N LYS A 218 -19.14 -4.31 -16.52
CA LYS A 218 -19.37 -4.40 -17.98
C LYS A 218 -19.06 -5.78 -18.57
N SER A 219 -18.17 -6.54 -17.94
CA SER A 219 -17.72 -7.82 -18.47
C SER A 219 -18.83 -8.88 -18.47
N LEU A 220 -18.95 -9.57 -19.60
CA LEU A 220 -19.80 -10.76 -19.74
C LEU A 220 -18.97 -12.06 -19.81
N ASP A 221 -17.64 -11.98 -19.72
CA ASP A 221 -16.75 -13.13 -19.69
C ASP A 221 -16.37 -13.47 -18.24
N SER A 222 -16.72 -14.67 -17.79
CA SER A 222 -16.43 -15.13 -16.43
C SER A 222 -14.93 -15.15 -16.10
N ARG A 223 -14.08 -15.37 -17.11
CA ARG A 223 -12.61 -15.37 -16.95
C ARG A 223 -12.08 -13.98 -16.64
N ILE A 224 -12.69 -12.94 -17.23
CA ILE A 224 -12.37 -11.54 -16.90
C ILE A 224 -12.85 -11.25 -15.48
N THR A 225 -14.06 -11.70 -15.11
CA THR A 225 -14.61 -11.50 -13.76
C THR A 225 -13.72 -12.13 -12.67
N GLU A 226 -13.19 -13.32 -12.91
CA GLU A 226 -12.24 -13.98 -12.02
C GLU A 226 -10.97 -13.14 -11.81
N LYS A 227 -10.34 -12.68 -12.90
CA LYS A 227 -9.15 -11.80 -12.85
C LYS A 227 -9.42 -10.47 -12.17
N VAL A 228 -10.61 -9.89 -12.36
CA VAL A 228 -11.04 -8.67 -11.67
C VAL A 228 -11.09 -8.89 -10.16
N ILE A 229 -11.59 -10.03 -9.69
CA ILE A 229 -11.62 -10.35 -8.25
C ILE A 229 -10.19 -10.47 -7.71
N GLU A 230 -9.31 -11.17 -8.42
CA GLU A 230 -7.90 -11.28 -8.03
C GLU A 230 -7.21 -9.91 -7.95
N ALA A 231 -7.44 -9.04 -8.93
CA ALA A 231 -6.88 -7.69 -8.93
C ALA A 231 -7.38 -6.87 -7.74
N LYS A 232 -8.68 -6.92 -7.43
CA LYS A 232 -9.26 -6.23 -6.26
C LYS A 232 -8.60 -6.67 -4.96
N LEU A 233 -8.32 -7.97 -4.80
CA LEU A 233 -7.62 -8.46 -3.61
C LEU A 233 -6.20 -7.90 -3.50
N GLU A 234 -5.45 -7.82 -4.60
CA GLU A 234 -4.12 -7.22 -4.57
C GLU A 234 -4.17 -5.71 -4.28
N ILE A 235 -5.16 -5.00 -4.81
CA ILE A 235 -5.35 -3.57 -4.53
C ILE A 235 -5.68 -3.32 -3.05
N GLU A 236 -6.55 -4.13 -2.43
CA GLU A 236 -6.81 -3.99 -0.99
C GLU A 236 -5.55 -4.24 -0.14
N ARG A 237 -4.73 -5.24 -0.50
CA ARG A 237 -3.44 -5.48 0.18
C ARG A 237 -2.47 -4.31 0.01
N ILE A 238 -2.42 -3.69 -1.17
CA ILE A 238 -1.67 -2.44 -1.39
C ILE A 238 -2.17 -1.35 -0.44
N ARG A 239 -3.49 -1.14 -0.37
CA ARG A 239 -4.09 -0.11 0.49
C ARG A 239 -3.77 -0.35 1.96
N GLU A 240 -3.84 -1.60 2.44
CA GLU A 240 -3.45 -1.98 3.80
C GLU A 240 -2.01 -1.59 4.13
N GLN A 241 -1.07 -1.88 3.24
CA GLN A 241 0.34 -1.51 3.41
C GLN A 241 0.53 0.02 3.43
N LEU A 242 -0.13 0.73 2.52
CA LEU A 242 -0.04 2.19 2.40
C LEU A 242 -0.58 2.94 3.62
N TYR A 243 -1.43 2.32 4.45
CA TYR A 243 -1.81 2.94 5.73
C TYR A 243 -0.60 3.21 6.62
N ASN A 244 0.45 2.37 6.55
CA ASN A 244 1.64 2.45 7.40
C ASN A 244 2.78 3.27 6.77
N VAL A 245 2.52 3.98 5.67
CA VAL A 245 3.53 4.73 4.91
C VAL A 245 3.29 6.23 5.03
N GLU A 246 4.37 6.97 5.31
CA GLU A 246 4.37 8.44 5.48
C GLU A 246 4.14 9.24 4.20
#